data_AF-A0AA86QQX3-F1
#
_entry.id   AF-A0AA86QQX3-F1
#
_cell.length_a   1.000
_cell.length_b   1.000
_cell.length_c   1.000
_cell.angle_alpha   90.00
_cell.angle_beta   90.00
_cell.angle_gamma   90.00
#
_symmetry.space_group_name_H-M   'P 1'
#
loop_
_entity.id
_entity.type
_entity.pdbx_description
1 polymer ?
#
loop_
_entity_poly.entity_id
_entity_poly.type
_entity_poly.pdbx_seq_one_letter_code
_entity_poly.pdbx_strand_id
1 'polypeptide(L)'
;MSIYLKEIRQFYDRLYRNNVQFNDNIAQNFINQNQKISNQIHNDMRRVWRFKPLFENITSSDEVLTNCRALQCIFEKYVFIIWSNMQTEIQENYYQSVTDILEMIFCAYVNFKSVCRDVHQFSYFSEELRLFDGDISVYFKNQNYERSVSVGMQSVSHLFKQTQFSEQSFLKMSASVHKQVSQLSPQLAKSIPKSFSSELLVSNYLQYVTSFCLHFATDLKLSSILAQLYSVLNLDGQIYFISQIIVFCANSFKDQIQDGFELINQCVQKMMVQKTEELYVFIRGMSQKMFFV
;
A
#
# COMPACT_ATOMS: atom_id res chain seq x y z
N MET A 1 16.31 -2.58 13.31
CA MET A 1 14.96 -2.25 12.79
C MET A 1 15.02 -0.81 12.33
N SER A 2 14.64 -0.54 11.08
CA SER A 2 14.64 0.84 10.54
C SER A 2 13.83 1.77 11.46
N ILE A 3 14.32 3.00 11.67
CA ILE A 3 13.62 4.01 12.49
C ILE A 3 12.20 4.25 11.98
N TYR A 4 12.00 4.20 10.66
CA TYR A 4 10.71 4.42 10.01
C TYR A 4 9.68 3.33 10.39
N LEU A 5 10.09 2.07 10.48
CA LEU A 5 9.20 0.98 10.90
C LEU A 5 8.77 1.13 12.37
N LYS A 6 9.65 1.68 13.22
CA LYS A 6 9.31 2.00 14.61
C LYS A 6 8.28 3.13 14.67
N GLU A 7 8.46 4.17 13.86
CA GLU A 7 7.54 5.31 13.76
C GLU A 7 6.16 4.89 13.26
N ILE A 8 6.09 4.06 12.21
CA ILE A 8 4.82 3.49 11.71
C ILE A 8 4.09 2.73 12.82
N ARG A 9 4.81 1.86 13.54
CA ARG A 9 4.21 1.10 14.65
C ARG A 9 3.62 2.04 15.70
N GLN A 10 4.40 3.01 16.16
CA GLN A 10 3.97 4.00 17.15
C GLN A 10 2.80 4.86 16.65
N PHE A 11 2.75 5.17 15.35
CA PHE A 11 1.64 5.88 14.74
C PHE A 11 0.35 5.05 14.83
N TYR A 12 0.36 3.82 14.32
CA TYR A 12 -0.82 2.97 14.34
C TYR A 12 -1.25 2.60 15.76
N ASP A 13 -0.29 2.42 16.67
CA ASP A 13 -0.61 2.16 18.07
C ASP A 13 -1.37 3.31 18.72
N ARG A 14 -1.02 4.55 18.38
CA ARG A 14 -1.72 5.74 18.85
C ARG A 14 -3.10 5.90 18.20
N LEU A 15 -3.20 5.58 16.91
CA LEU A 15 -4.43 5.70 16.13
C LEU A 15 -5.48 4.67 16.55
N TYR A 16 -5.07 3.44 16.84
CA TYR A 16 -5.96 2.30 17.07
C TYR A 16 -5.73 1.67 18.44
N ARG A 17 -6.11 2.37 19.52
CA ARG A 17 -5.74 1.95 20.89
C ARG A 17 -6.40 0.67 21.39
N ASN A 18 -7.56 0.32 20.84
CA ASN A 18 -8.33 -0.84 21.28
C ASN A 18 -7.85 -2.09 20.56
N ASN A 19 -7.82 -3.22 21.27
CA ASN A 19 -7.65 -4.53 20.64
C ASN A 19 -9.01 -5.05 20.19
N VAL A 20 -9.01 -5.65 19.01
CA VAL A 20 -10.14 -6.34 18.39
C VAL A 20 -9.87 -7.82 18.53
N GLN A 21 -10.82 -8.57 19.08
CA GLN A 21 -10.72 -10.02 19.12
C GLN A 21 -10.86 -10.59 17.72
N PHE A 22 -10.06 -11.60 17.40
CA PHE A 22 -10.11 -12.34 16.14
C PHE A 22 -9.93 -13.83 16.40
N ASN A 23 -10.30 -14.63 15.42
CA ASN A 23 -10.14 -16.07 15.43
C ASN A 23 -9.16 -16.48 14.31
N ASP A 24 -8.06 -17.13 14.67
CA ASP A 24 -7.08 -17.61 13.68
C ASP A 24 -7.59 -18.83 12.89
N ASN A 25 -8.51 -19.61 13.47
CA ASN A 25 -8.96 -20.88 12.91
C ASN A 25 -9.95 -20.72 11.74
N ILE A 26 -10.48 -19.52 11.52
CA ILE A 26 -11.48 -19.30 10.45
C ILE A 26 -10.84 -19.01 9.08
N ALA A 27 -9.55 -18.71 9.03
CA ALA A 27 -8.86 -18.38 7.78
C ALA A 27 -8.97 -19.51 6.74
N GLN A 28 -8.79 -20.78 7.17
CA GLN A 28 -8.89 -21.92 6.25
C GLN A 28 -10.30 -22.11 5.70
N ASN A 29 -11.32 -21.92 6.54
CA ASN A 29 -12.71 -21.98 6.11
C ASN A 29 -13.02 -20.87 5.10
N PHE A 30 -12.55 -19.65 5.35
CA PHE A 30 -12.68 -18.54 4.42
C PHE A 30 -12.05 -18.87 3.06
N ILE A 31 -10.83 -19.39 3.04
CA ILE A 31 -10.11 -19.75 1.80
C ILE A 31 -10.91 -20.77 0.98
N ASN A 32 -11.44 -21.79 1.65
CA ASN A 32 -12.20 -22.86 0.99
C ASN A 32 -13.54 -22.34 0.41
N GLN A 33 -14.19 -21.41 1.09
CA GLN A 33 -15.50 -20.87 0.71
C GLN A 33 -15.42 -19.70 -0.28
N ASN A 34 -14.34 -18.92 -0.24
CA ASN A 34 -14.18 -17.67 -1.00
C ASN A 34 -13.02 -17.75 -1.99
N GLN A 35 -13.03 -18.77 -2.86
CA GLN A 35 -11.93 -19.04 -3.80
C GLN A 35 -11.58 -17.84 -4.69
N LYS A 36 -12.58 -17.09 -5.16
CA LYS A 36 -12.35 -15.91 -6.02
C LYS A 36 -11.51 -14.83 -5.32
N ILE A 37 -11.91 -14.43 -4.12
CA ILE A 37 -11.20 -13.40 -3.33
C ILE A 37 -9.84 -13.94 -2.90
N SER A 38 -9.78 -15.22 -2.52
CA SER A 38 -8.53 -15.85 -2.11
C SER A 38 -7.50 -15.86 -3.22
N ASN A 39 -7.93 -16.13 -4.46
CA ASN A 39 -7.07 -16.02 -5.63
C ASN A 39 -6.63 -14.58 -5.92
N GLN A 40 -7.47 -13.58 -5.64
CA GLN A 40 -7.09 -12.17 -5.79
C GLN A 40 -6.00 -11.78 -4.77
N ILE A 41 -6.19 -12.11 -3.50
CA ILE A 41 -5.18 -11.91 -2.45
C ILE A 41 -3.87 -12.61 -2.85
N HIS A 42 -3.96 -13.87 -3.25
CA HIS A 42 -2.79 -14.66 -3.67
C HIS A 42 -2.02 -14.00 -4.82
N ASN A 43 -2.72 -13.49 -5.83
CA ASN A 43 -2.12 -12.80 -6.96
C ASN A 43 -1.44 -11.48 -6.57
N ASP A 44 -1.96 -10.80 -5.55
CA ASP A 44 -1.35 -9.57 -5.03
C ASP A 44 -0.05 -9.87 -4.28
N MET A 45 -0.01 -10.95 -3.51
CA MET A 45 1.18 -11.39 -2.77
C MET A 45 2.34 -11.79 -3.70
N ARG A 46 2.05 -12.22 -4.95
CA ARG A 46 3.07 -12.58 -5.95
C ARG A 46 3.84 -11.39 -6.50
N ARG A 47 3.30 -10.18 -6.40
CA ARG A 47 3.89 -8.96 -6.98
C ARG A 47 5.13 -8.51 -6.20
N VAL A 48 5.94 -7.67 -6.85
CA VAL A 48 7.22 -7.19 -6.30
C VAL A 48 6.99 -6.48 -4.97
N TRP A 49 7.76 -6.91 -3.95
CA TRP A 49 7.67 -6.41 -2.59
C TRP A 49 8.51 -5.13 -2.40
N ARG A 50 7.89 -4.05 -1.92
CA ARG A 50 8.55 -2.79 -1.51
C ARG A 50 9.67 -2.94 -0.49
N PHE A 51 9.68 -4.01 0.29
CA PHE A 51 10.69 -4.26 1.33
C PHE A 51 11.82 -5.17 0.84
N LYS A 52 11.84 -5.55 -0.45
CA LYS A 52 13.00 -6.23 -1.05
C LYS A 52 14.33 -5.52 -0.76
N PRO A 53 14.43 -4.17 -0.82
CA PRO A 53 15.67 -3.46 -0.48
C PRO A 53 16.17 -3.66 0.96
N LEU A 54 15.31 -4.12 1.90
CA LEU A 54 15.78 -4.46 3.25
C LEU A 54 16.72 -5.67 3.27
N PHE A 55 16.59 -6.58 2.30
CA PHE A 55 17.39 -7.80 2.23
C PHE A 55 18.61 -7.64 1.33
N GLU A 56 18.55 -6.73 0.35
CA GLU A 56 19.63 -6.47 -0.61
C GLU A 56 20.96 -6.06 0.07
N ASN A 57 20.90 -5.48 1.26
CA ASN A 57 22.07 -5.10 2.05
C ASN A 57 22.58 -6.19 3.01
N ILE A 58 21.92 -7.34 3.07
CA ILE A 58 22.16 -8.36 4.11
C ILE A 58 22.68 -9.67 3.51
N THR A 59 22.26 -10.04 2.31
CA THR A 59 22.49 -11.38 1.75
C THR A 59 22.81 -11.37 0.25
N SER A 60 23.25 -12.50 -0.30
CA SER A 60 23.43 -12.70 -1.76
C SER A 60 22.10 -12.59 -2.52
N SER A 61 22.14 -12.40 -3.85
CA SER A 61 20.94 -12.19 -4.69
C SER A 61 19.90 -13.31 -4.59
N ASP A 62 20.36 -14.56 -4.48
CA ASP A 62 19.48 -15.73 -4.40
C ASP A 62 18.85 -15.85 -3.01
N GLU A 63 19.61 -15.53 -1.96
CA GLU A 63 19.09 -15.44 -0.59
C GLU A 63 18.09 -14.28 -0.41
N VAL A 64 18.28 -13.15 -1.11
CA VAL A 64 17.31 -12.04 -1.13
C VAL A 64 15.95 -12.52 -1.65
N LEU A 65 15.94 -13.28 -2.74
CA LEU A 65 14.70 -13.79 -3.31
C LEU A 65 14.02 -14.78 -2.35
N THR A 66 14.77 -15.72 -1.79
CA THR A 66 14.25 -16.71 -0.83
C THR A 66 13.67 -16.05 0.42
N ASN A 67 14.39 -15.08 1.01
CA ASN A 67 13.91 -14.33 2.16
C ASN A 67 12.62 -13.54 1.85
N CYS A 68 12.54 -12.92 0.67
CA CYS A 68 11.33 -12.26 0.22
C CYS A 68 10.16 -13.26 0.12
N ARG A 69 10.37 -14.44 -0.48
CA ARG A 69 9.31 -15.46 -0.60
C ARG A 69 8.82 -15.96 0.76
N ALA A 70 9.73 -16.18 1.72
CA ALA A 70 9.39 -16.54 3.10
C ALA A 70 8.43 -15.55 3.74
N LEU A 71 8.77 -14.28 3.64
CA LEU A 71 7.90 -13.24 4.16
C LEU A 71 6.55 -13.22 3.42
N GLN A 72 6.49 -13.59 2.13
CA GLN A 72 5.28 -13.43 1.31
C GLN A 72 4.27 -14.46 1.77
N CYS A 73 4.74 -15.68 2.05
CA CYS A 73 3.93 -16.74 2.64
C CYS A 73 3.37 -16.34 4.02
N ILE A 74 4.18 -15.71 4.89
CA ILE A 74 3.72 -15.24 6.20
C ILE A 74 2.70 -14.10 6.03
N PHE A 75 3.01 -13.13 5.17
CA PHE A 75 2.17 -11.97 4.95
C PHE A 75 0.84 -12.35 4.30
N GLU A 76 0.84 -13.29 3.36
CA GLU A 76 -0.36 -13.85 2.76
C GLU A 76 -1.29 -14.45 3.83
N LYS A 77 -0.75 -15.30 4.71
CA LYS A 77 -1.53 -15.86 5.82
C LYS A 77 -2.03 -14.79 6.78
N TYR A 78 -1.22 -13.78 7.07
CA TYR A 78 -1.62 -12.63 7.87
C TYR A 78 -2.79 -11.85 7.23
N VAL A 79 -2.76 -11.63 5.91
CA VAL A 79 -3.87 -11.00 5.17
C VAL A 79 -5.12 -11.88 5.24
N PHE A 80 -5.01 -13.20 5.06
CA PHE A 80 -6.16 -14.10 5.19
C PHE A 80 -6.79 -14.09 6.58
N ILE A 81 -5.97 -14.01 7.64
CA ILE A 81 -6.47 -13.93 9.01
C ILE A 81 -7.22 -12.62 9.23
N ILE A 82 -6.68 -11.49 8.77
CA ILE A 82 -7.41 -10.20 8.81
C ILE A 82 -8.71 -10.28 8.03
N TRP A 83 -8.65 -10.73 6.77
CA TRP A 83 -9.79 -10.70 5.85
C TRP A 83 -10.92 -11.62 6.31
N SER A 84 -10.60 -12.84 6.76
CA SER A 84 -11.59 -13.79 7.27
C SER A 84 -12.31 -13.32 8.54
N ASN A 85 -11.71 -12.41 9.30
CA ASN A 85 -12.31 -11.79 10.48
C ASN A 85 -13.05 -10.47 10.18
N MET A 86 -13.09 -10.01 8.92
CA MET A 86 -13.88 -8.84 8.52
C MET A 86 -15.38 -9.15 8.48
N GLN A 87 -16.22 -8.12 8.47
CA GLN A 87 -17.65 -8.28 8.16
C GLN A 87 -17.82 -8.76 6.72
N THR A 88 -18.85 -9.60 6.46
CA THR A 88 -19.11 -10.19 5.13
C THR A 88 -19.14 -9.16 4.00
N GLU A 89 -19.74 -8.00 4.25
CA GLU A 89 -19.77 -6.89 3.27
C GLU A 89 -18.37 -6.43 2.86
N ILE A 90 -17.43 -6.32 3.81
CA ILE A 90 -16.04 -5.97 3.52
C ILE A 90 -15.34 -7.13 2.79
N GLN A 91 -15.61 -8.37 3.22
CA GLN A 91 -15.02 -9.56 2.63
C GLN A 91 -15.30 -9.65 1.13
N GLU A 92 -16.56 -9.44 0.74
CA GLU A 92 -17.07 -9.52 -0.63
C GLU A 92 -16.50 -8.43 -1.55
N ASN A 93 -16.10 -7.28 -0.98
CA ASN A 93 -15.61 -6.13 -1.70
C ASN A 93 -14.08 -5.98 -1.65
N TYR A 94 -13.35 -7.10 -1.71
CA TYR A 94 -11.88 -7.05 -1.77
C TYR A 94 -11.38 -6.16 -2.91
N TYR A 95 -10.40 -5.31 -2.59
CA TYR A 95 -9.76 -4.43 -3.54
C TYR A 95 -8.23 -4.51 -3.44
N GLN A 96 -7.58 -4.57 -4.61
CA GLN A 96 -6.16 -4.93 -4.79
C GLN A 96 -5.16 -4.10 -3.96
N SER A 97 -5.35 -2.79 -3.81
CA SER A 97 -4.38 -1.95 -3.09
C SER A 97 -4.52 -1.96 -1.57
N VAL A 98 -5.49 -2.70 -0.99
CA VAL A 98 -5.58 -2.80 0.48
C VAL A 98 -4.36 -3.52 1.06
N THR A 99 -3.77 -4.43 0.30
CA THR A 99 -2.54 -5.13 0.65
C THR A 99 -1.37 -4.17 0.88
N ASP A 100 -1.34 -3.02 0.20
CA ASP A 100 -0.28 -2.02 0.35
C ASP A 100 -0.19 -1.45 1.76
N ILE A 101 -1.35 -1.17 2.37
CA ILE A 101 -1.43 -0.69 3.76
C ILE A 101 -1.15 -1.81 4.75
N LEU A 102 -1.69 -3.00 4.50
CA LEU A 102 -1.45 -4.16 5.34
C LEU A 102 0.03 -4.56 5.37
N GLU A 103 0.74 -4.39 4.26
CA GLU A 103 2.17 -4.66 4.15
C GLU A 103 2.97 -3.71 5.06
N MET A 104 2.64 -2.42 5.08
CA MET A 104 3.29 -1.45 5.96
C MET A 104 3.07 -1.76 7.44
N ILE A 105 1.85 -2.17 7.80
CA ILE A 105 1.52 -2.61 9.16
C ILE A 105 2.32 -3.87 9.49
N PHE A 106 2.22 -4.91 8.67
CA PHE A 106 2.93 -6.18 8.84
C PHE A 106 4.42 -5.97 9.06
N CYS A 107 5.08 -5.19 8.20
CA CYS A 107 6.51 -4.92 8.29
C CYS A 107 6.91 -4.13 9.56
N ALA A 108 6.01 -3.33 10.13
CA ALA A 108 6.25 -2.63 11.39
C ALA A 108 6.30 -3.59 12.60
N TYR A 109 5.55 -4.70 12.55
CA TYR A 109 5.44 -5.67 13.65
C TYR A 109 6.29 -6.93 13.47
N VAL A 110 6.50 -7.40 12.24
CA VAL A 110 7.22 -8.65 11.95
C VAL A 110 8.68 -8.59 12.39
N ASN A 111 9.19 -9.70 12.91
CA ASN A 111 10.60 -9.92 13.20
C ASN A 111 11.30 -10.56 12.00
N PHE A 112 11.77 -9.71 11.07
CA PHE A 112 12.51 -10.14 9.89
C PHE A 112 13.65 -11.12 10.19
N LYS A 113 14.36 -10.96 11.32
CA LYS A 113 15.46 -11.85 11.68
C LYS A 113 14.98 -13.28 11.97
N SER A 114 13.82 -13.43 12.62
CA SER A 114 13.23 -14.74 12.86
C SER A 114 12.87 -15.41 11.54
N VAL A 115 12.25 -14.66 10.62
CA VAL A 115 11.87 -15.20 9.30
C VAL A 115 13.09 -15.64 8.49
N CYS A 116 14.15 -14.82 8.44
CA CYS A 116 15.38 -15.19 7.73
C CYS A 116 16.07 -16.41 8.35
N ARG A 117 16.05 -16.57 9.68
CA ARG A 117 16.62 -17.75 10.36
C ARG A 117 15.84 -19.02 10.01
N ASP A 118 14.52 -18.90 9.95
CA ASP A 118 13.61 -20.04 9.80
C ASP A 118 13.19 -20.25 8.32
N VAL A 119 13.91 -19.61 7.38
CA VAL A 119 13.66 -19.64 5.93
C VAL A 119 13.62 -21.06 5.33
N HIS A 120 14.27 -22.03 5.98
CA HIS A 120 14.25 -23.43 5.56
C HIS A 120 12.91 -24.13 5.81
N GLN A 121 12.03 -23.55 6.63
CA GLN A 121 10.72 -24.13 7.00
C GLN A 121 9.63 -23.91 5.96
N PHE A 122 9.86 -23.01 5.00
CA PHE A 122 8.86 -22.69 3.99
C PHE A 122 9.20 -23.42 2.69
N SER A 123 8.19 -24.03 2.09
CA SER A 123 8.31 -24.67 0.78
C SER A 123 8.01 -23.65 -0.32
N TYR A 124 9.04 -23.17 -1.00
CA TYR A 124 8.90 -22.27 -2.16
C TYR A 124 9.15 -23.05 -3.44
N PHE A 125 8.22 -22.99 -4.40
CA PHE A 125 8.55 -23.20 -5.80
C PHE A 125 8.45 -21.83 -6.48
N SER A 126 9.38 -21.53 -7.40
CA SER A 126 9.48 -20.23 -8.09
C SER A 126 8.19 -19.78 -8.78
N GLU A 127 7.28 -20.73 -9.05
CA GLU A 127 6.01 -20.53 -9.76
C GLU A 127 4.76 -20.62 -8.86
N GLU A 128 4.90 -21.16 -7.65
CA GLU A 128 3.81 -21.38 -6.70
C GLU A 128 4.21 -20.90 -5.29
N LEU A 129 3.72 -19.72 -4.90
CA LEU A 129 3.60 -19.40 -3.48
C LEU A 129 2.63 -20.42 -2.88
N ARG A 130 3.09 -21.28 -1.98
CA ARG A 130 2.21 -22.14 -1.19
C ARG A 130 1.87 -21.43 0.11
N LEU A 131 0.62 -21.54 0.54
CA LEU A 131 0.19 -21.00 1.82
C LEU A 131 1.00 -21.67 2.94
N PHE A 132 1.58 -20.85 3.82
CA PHE A 132 2.28 -21.35 5.00
C PHE A 132 1.28 -21.92 6.02
N ASP A 133 1.41 -23.20 6.38
CA ASP A 133 0.51 -23.91 7.29
C ASP A 133 0.91 -23.75 8.77
N GLY A 134 2.16 -23.44 9.07
CA GLY A 134 2.67 -23.22 10.43
C GLY A 134 2.12 -21.99 11.16
N ASP A 135 2.36 -21.90 12.46
CA ASP A 135 1.98 -20.74 13.27
C ASP A 135 2.80 -19.51 12.89
N ILE A 136 2.14 -18.45 12.42
CA ILE A 136 2.83 -17.20 12.05
C ILE A 136 3.11 -16.29 13.25
N SER A 137 2.45 -16.50 14.40
CA SER A 137 2.54 -15.63 15.57
C SER A 137 3.98 -15.52 16.11
N VAL A 138 4.75 -16.60 15.98
CA VAL A 138 6.16 -16.70 16.38
C VAL A 138 7.08 -15.73 15.65
N TYR A 139 6.66 -15.23 14.48
CA TYR A 139 7.43 -14.29 13.68
C TYR A 139 7.14 -12.83 14.03
N PHE A 140 6.29 -12.53 15.01
CA PHE A 140 5.98 -11.16 15.43
C PHE A 140 6.78 -10.76 16.68
N LYS A 141 7.27 -9.52 16.70
CA LYS A 141 8.10 -9.03 17.82
C LYS A 141 7.30 -8.95 19.11
N ASN A 142 7.88 -9.41 20.22
CA ASN A 142 7.35 -9.27 21.59
C ASN A 142 5.86 -9.66 21.70
N GLN A 143 5.43 -10.72 21.01
CA GLN A 143 4.03 -11.16 21.00
C GLN A 143 3.02 -10.11 20.50
N ASN A 144 3.46 -9.10 19.73
CA ASN A 144 2.57 -8.09 19.12
C ASN A 144 1.79 -8.63 17.91
N TYR A 145 1.66 -9.95 17.76
CA TYR A 145 0.90 -10.56 16.68
C TYR A 145 -0.57 -10.11 16.71
N GLU A 146 -1.23 -10.33 17.85
CA GLU A 146 -2.63 -9.94 18.03
C GLU A 146 -2.85 -8.45 17.81
N ARG A 147 -1.89 -7.66 18.28
CA ARG A 147 -1.87 -6.21 18.10
C ARG A 147 -1.80 -5.82 16.63
N SER A 148 -0.90 -6.45 15.86
CA SER A 148 -0.75 -6.22 14.43
C SER A 148 -2.04 -6.55 13.69
N VAL A 149 -2.63 -7.73 13.96
CA VAL A 149 -3.89 -8.16 13.34
C VAL A 149 -4.99 -7.16 13.65
N SER A 150 -5.15 -6.77 14.91
CA SER A 150 -6.16 -5.79 15.32
C SER A 150 -6.01 -4.43 14.64
N VAL A 151 -4.77 -3.94 14.50
CA VAL A 151 -4.47 -2.71 13.77
C VAL A 151 -4.83 -2.86 12.30
N GLY A 152 -4.45 -3.97 11.67
CA GLY A 152 -4.79 -4.26 10.28
C GLY A 152 -6.30 -4.29 10.03
N MET A 153 -7.05 -4.97 10.90
CA MET A 153 -8.52 -5.01 10.87
C MET A 153 -9.16 -3.61 10.94
N GLN A 154 -8.65 -2.76 11.84
CA GLN A 154 -9.14 -1.39 12.00
C GLN A 154 -8.78 -0.49 10.82
N SER A 155 -7.59 -0.64 10.25
CA SER A 155 -7.18 0.05 9.02
C SER A 155 -8.07 -0.31 7.84
N VAL A 156 -8.32 -1.60 7.60
CA VAL A 156 -9.22 -2.05 6.52
C VAL A 156 -10.63 -1.50 6.73
N SER A 157 -11.17 -1.60 7.94
CA SER A 157 -12.49 -1.07 8.27
C SER A 157 -12.59 0.44 8.07
N HIS A 158 -11.53 1.18 8.37
CA HIS A 158 -11.47 2.63 8.16
C HIS A 158 -11.50 2.97 6.66
N LEU A 159 -10.65 2.31 5.86
CA LEU A 159 -10.61 2.52 4.41
C LEU A 159 -11.93 2.13 3.73
N PHE A 160 -12.54 1.03 4.19
CA PHE A 160 -13.86 0.62 3.71
C PHE A 160 -14.93 1.68 4.01
N LYS A 161 -14.97 2.26 5.21
CA LYS A 161 -15.95 3.32 5.52
C LYS A 161 -15.84 4.52 4.58
N GLN A 162 -14.64 4.85 4.13
CA GLN A 162 -14.41 5.97 3.21
C GLN A 162 -14.75 5.64 1.76
N THR A 163 -14.40 4.44 1.28
CA THR A 163 -14.41 4.12 -0.16
C THR A 163 -15.49 3.12 -0.54
N GLN A 164 -16.00 2.36 0.43
CA GLN A 164 -16.82 1.15 0.25
C GLN A 164 -16.15 0.10 -0.66
N PHE A 165 -14.85 0.27 -0.93
CA PHE A 165 -14.10 -0.44 -1.96
C PHE A 165 -14.83 -0.53 -3.32
N SER A 166 -15.70 0.43 -3.62
CA SER A 166 -16.50 0.40 -4.84
C SER A 166 -15.76 1.08 -5.99
N GLU A 167 -15.82 0.47 -7.17
CA GLU A 167 -15.27 1.04 -8.40
C GLU A 167 -15.84 2.45 -8.66
N GLN A 168 -17.14 2.63 -8.44
CA GLN A 168 -17.79 3.93 -8.63
C GLN A 168 -17.25 5.00 -7.68
N SER A 169 -16.95 4.65 -6.42
CA SER A 169 -16.32 5.55 -5.45
C SER A 169 -14.95 6.00 -5.95
N PHE A 170 -14.13 5.05 -6.39
CA PHE A 170 -12.80 5.36 -6.90
C PHE A 170 -12.83 6.18 -8.18
N LEU A 171 -13.74 5.90 -9.11
CA LEU A 171 -13.93 6.72 -10.32
C LEU A 171 -14.34 8.16 -10.00
N LYS A 172 -15.22 8.36 -9.00
CA LYS A 172 -15.59 9.70 -8.52
C LYS A 172 -14.40 10.44 -7.90
N MET A 173 -13.58 9.74 -7.11
CA MET A 173 -12.34 10.31 -6.56
C MET A 173 -11.36 10.68 -7.69
N SER A 174 -11.15 9.81 -8.67
CA SER A 174 -10.29 10.06 -9.83
C SER A 174 -10.74 11.27 -10.66
N ALA A 175 -12.05 11.41 -10.89
CA ALA A 175 -12.61 12.59 -11.55
C ALA A 175 -12.37 13.87 -10.75
N SER A 176 -12.46 13.79 -9.42
CA SER A 176 -12.19 14.91 -8.53
C SER A 176 -10.70 15.31 -8.53
N VAL A 177 -9.80 14.31 -8.52
CA VAL A 177 -8.35 14.51 -8.68
C VAL A 177 -8.06 15.19 -10.01
N HIS A 178 -8.64 14.71 -11.11
CA HIS A 178 -8.45 15.32 -12.44
C HIS A 178 -8.89 16.78 -12.47
N LYS A 179 -10.09 17.08 -11.94
CA LYS A 179 -10.61 18.44 -11.85
C LYS A 179 -9.65 19.35 -11.08
N GLN A 180 -9.15 18.89 -9.94
CA GLN A 180 -8.26 19.66 -9.09
C GLN A 180 -6.87 19.83 -9.71
N VAL A 181 -6.30 18.81 -10.33
CA VAL A 181 -5.04 18.93 -11.11
C VAL A 181 -5.18 19.98 -12.20
N SER A 182 -6.33 20.00 -12.90
CA SER A 182 -6.58 20.96 -13.97
C SER A 182 -6.69 22.41 -13.46
N GLN A 183 -7.15 22.59 -12.23
CA GLN A 183 -7.19 23.90 -11.56
C GLN A 183 -5.80 24.32 -11.06
N LEU A 184 -5.06 23.40 -10.46
CA LEU A 184 -3.73 23.66 -9.89
C LEU A 184 -2.64 23.85 -10.96
N SER A 185 -2.77 23.18 -12.11
CA SER A 185 -1.85 23.32 -13.24
C SER A 185 -2.61 23.35 -14.57
N PRO A 186 -3.15 24.52 -14.97
CA PRO A 186 -3.85 24.66 -16.24
C PRO A 186 -2.96 24.36 -17.46
N GLN A 187 -1.64 24.55 -17.33
CA GLN A 187 -0.68 24.22 -18.40
C GLN A 187 -0.58 22.70 -18.60
N LEU A 188 -0.52 21.93 -17.51
CA LEU A 188 -0.55 20.48 -17.56
C LEU A 188 -1.85 19.98 -18.22
N ALA A 189 -3.00 20.54 -17.84
CA ALA A 189 -4.27 20.20 -18.46
C ALA A 189 -4.30 20.50 -19.98
N LYS A 190 -3.70 21.62 -20.41
CA LYS A 190 -3.59 21.97 -21.85
C LYS A 190 -2.65 21.07 -22.63
N SER A 191 -1.67 20.45 -21.96
CA SER A 191 -0.70 19.54 -22.60
C SER A 191 -1.28 18.16 -22.91
N ILE A 192 -2.41 17.81 -22.29
CA ILE A 192 -3.10 16.54 -22.54
C ILE A 192 -3.72 16.59 -23.95
N PRO A 193 -3.46 15.60 -24.83
CA PRO A 193 -4.00 15.62 -26.18
C PRO A 193 -5.53 15.62 -26.18
N LYS A 194 -6.15 16.44 -27.03
CA LYS A 194 -7.62 16.53 -27.14
C LYS A 194 -8.28 15.21 -27.57
N SER A 195 -7.52 14.29 -28.16
CA SER A 195 -7.97 12.94 -28.53
C SER A 195 -8.20 12.03 -27.33
N PHE A 196 -7.73 12.39 -26.13
CA PHE A 196 -8.02 11.64 -24.91
C PHE A 196 -9.44 11.88 -24.43
N SER A 197 -10.21 10.80 -24.30
CA SER A 197 -11.51 10.86 -23.66
C SER A 197 -11.35 11.19 -22.17
N SER A 198 -12.35 11.87 -21.61
CA SER A 198 -12.41 12.14 -20.16
C SER A 198 -12.34 10.84 -19.35
N GLU A 199 -12.93 9.76 -19.85
CA GLU A 199 -12.90 8.44 -19.21
C GLU A 199 -11.48 7.89 -19.11
N LEU A 200 -10.71 7.97 -20.20
CA LEU A 200 -9.34 7.48 -20.22
C LEU A 200 -8.47 8.29 -19.24
N LEU A 201 -8.66 9.60 -19.14
CA LEU A 201 -7.95 10.43 -18.16
C LEU A 201 -8.30 10.06 -16.72
N VAL A 202 -9.59 9.87 -16.41
CA VAL A 202 -10.05 9.44 -15.08
C VAL A 202 -9.45 8.07 -14.72
N SER A 203 -9.44 7.13 -15.66
CA SER A 203 -8.85 5.80 -15.45
C SER A 203 -7.35 5.85 -15.16
N ASN A 204 -6.61 6.83 -15.68
CA ASN A 204 -5.19 6.97 -15.37
C ASN A 204 -4.91 7.43 -13.94
N TYR A 205 -5.83 8.18 -13.32
CA TYR A 205 -5.69 8.56 -11.91
C TYR A 205 -6.05 7.43 -10.95
N LEU A 206 -6.74 6.39 -11.44
CA LEU A 206 -7.28 5.31 -10.62
C LEU A 206 -6.19 4.66 -9.78
N GLN A 207 -5.03 4.35 -10.36
CA GLN A 207 -3.91 3.72 -9.64
C GLN A 207 -3.36 4.58 -8.48
N TYR A 208 -3.43 5.91 -8.56
CA TYR A 208 -3.00 6.80 -7.47
C TYR A 208 -4.06 6.92 -6.39
N VAL A 209 -5.32 7.01 -6.80
CA VAL A 209 -6.47 7.08 -5.89
C VAL A 209 -6.57 5.82 -5.07
N THR A 210 -6.43 4.66 -5.71
CA THR A 210 -6.70 3.39 -5.07
C THR A 210 -5.59 2.92 -4.14
N SER A 211 -4.34 3.25 -4.46
CA SER A 211 -3.19 2.93 -3.60
C SER A 211 -2.69 4.10 -2.76
N PHE A 212 -3.31 5.28 -2.86
CA PHE A 212 -2.79 6.52 -2.28
C PHE A 212 -1.31 6.77 -2.64
N CYS A 213 -0.97 6.50 -3.90
CA CYS A 213 0.40 6.50 -4.44
C CYS A 213 1.38 5.48 -3.82
N LEU A 214 0.98 4.67 -2.82
CA LEU A 214 1.85 3.68 -2.18
C LEU A 214 2.34 2.62 -3.15
N HIS A 215 1.58 2.28 -4.19
CA HIS A 215 1.98 1.31 -5.21
C HIS A 215 3.31 1.65 -5.88
N PHE A 216 3.65 2.94 -5.97
CA PHE A 216 4.85 3.41 -6.66
C PHE A 216 6.02 3.68 -5.72
N ALA A 217 5.79 3.71 -4.40
CA ALA A 217 6.82 4.02 -3.43
C ALA A 217 7.64 2.76 -3.09
N THR A 218 8.89 2.74 -3.54
CA THR A 218 9.87 1.68 -3.24
C THR A 218 10.73 1.99 -2.02
N ASP A 219 10.80 3.26 -1.61
CA ASP A 219 11.52 3.71 -0.43
C ASP A 219 10.67 3.61 0.84
N LEU A 220 11.26 3.07 1.91
CA LEU A 220 10.54 2.79 3.16
C LEU A 220 10.11 4.05 3.91
N LYS A 221 10.92 5.10 3.84
CA LYS A 221 10.66 6.37 4.51
C LYS A 221 9.50 7.08 3.84
N LEU A 222 9.45 7.06 2.51
CA LEU A 222 8.32 7.58 1.73
C LEU A 222 7.05 6.76 1.95
N SER A 223 7.13 5.43 1.84
CA SER A 223 5.98 4.53 2.07
C SER A 223 5.41 4.67 3.48
N SER A 224 6.28 4.88 4.48
CA SER A 224 5.87 5.18 5.86
C SER A 224 4.95 6.39 5.93
N ILE A 225 5.36 7.52 5.34
CA ILE A 225 4.58 8.76 5.42
C ILE A 225 3.28 8.65 4.63
N LEU A 226 3.33 8.05 3.43
CA LEU A 226 2.14 7.85 2.61
C LEU A 226 1.11 6.96 3.33
N ALA A 227 1.53 5.88 3.99
CA ALA A 227 0.62 5.01 4.72
C ALA A 227 -0.01 5.69 5.94
N GLN A 228 0.78 6.52 6.65
CA GLN A 228 0.26 7.33 7.75
C GLN A 228 -0.78 8.33 7.27
N LEU A 229 -0.49 9.08 6.20
CA LEU A 229 -1.41 10.04 5.59
C LEU A 229 -2.69 9.37 5.09
N TYR A 230 -2.56 8.22 4.41
CA TYR A 230 -3.73 7.48 3.91
C TYR A 230 -4.69 7.10 5.05
N SER A 231 -4.13 6.76 6.21
CA SER A 231 -4.91 6.31 7.37
C SER A 231 -5.63 7.41 8.15
N VAL A 232 -5.33 8.69 7.89
CA VAL A 232 -5.88 9.82 8.67
C VAL A 232 -6.55 10.90 7.83
N LEU A 233 -6.17 11.02 6.57
CA LEU A 233 -6.85 11.95 5.67
C LEU A 233 -8.24 11.41 5.32
N ASN A 234 -9.24 12.29 5.37
CA ASN A 234 -10.54 12.04 4.77
C ASN A 234 -10.44 12.08 3.23
N LEU A 235 -11.54 11.76 2.53
CA LEU A 235 -11.55 11.71 1.06
C LEU A 235 -11.08 13.02 0.40
N ASP A 236 -11.55 14.18 0.89
CA ASP A 236 -11.15 15.47 0.33
C ASP A 236 -9.67 15.75 0.54
N GLY A 237 -9.15 15.43 1.73
CA GLY A 237 -7.73 15.52 2.05
C GLY A 237 -6.89 14.59 1.17
N GLN A 238 -7.38 13.38 0.89
CA GLN A 238 -6.71 12.45 0.00
C GLN A 238 -6.68 12.94 -1.45
N ILE A 239 -7.82 13.43 -1.96
CA ILE A 239 -7.94 14.01 -3.30
C ILE A 239 -6.98 15.19 -3.45
N TYR A 240 -6.99 16.13 -2.51
CA TYR A 240 -6.06 17.27 -2.49
C TYR A 240 -4.61 16.80 -2.50
N PHE A 241 -4.26 15.86 -1.62
CA PHE A 241 -2.90 15.36 -1.51
C PHE A 241 -2.40 14.71 -2.80
N ILE A 242 -3.18 13.82 -3.39
CA ILE A 242 -2.86 13.14 -4.65
C ILE A 242 -2.68 14.16 -5.77
N SER A 243 -3.59 15.13 -5.89
CA SER A 243 -3.49 16.19 -6.90
C SER A 243 -2.21 17.02 -6.77
N GLN A 244 -1.80 17.34 -5.54
CA GLN A 244 -0.55 18.07 -5.28
C GLN A 244 0.69 17.25 -5.67
N ILE A 245 0.72 15.94 -5.35
CA ILE A 245 1.81 15.05 -5.80
C ILE A 245 1.90 15.04 -7.33
N ILE A 246 0.78 14.85 -8.02
CA ILE A 246 0.76 14.78 -9.48
C ILE A 246 1.31 16.07 -10.10
N VAL A 247 0.85 17.22 -9.63
CA VAL A 247 1.29 18.53 -10.12
C VAL A 247 2.78 18.75 -9.85
N PHE A 248 3.25 18.41 -8.64
CA PHE A 248 4.65 18.51 -8.27
C PHE A 248 5.55 17.63 -9.16
N CYS A 249 5.17 16.37 -9.35
CA CYS A 249 5.88 15.44 -10.21
C CYS A 249 5.91 15.95 -11.66
N ALA A 250 4.77 16.36 -12.21
CA ALA A 250 4.71 16.88 -13.59
C ALA A 250 5.59 18.13 -13.78
N ASN A 251 5.58 19.07 -12.83
CA ASN A 251 6.41 20.27 -12.89
C ASN A 251 7.91 19.97 -12.79
N SER A 252 8.27 18.91 -12.05
CA SER A 252 9.68 18.53 -11.83
C SER A 252 10.34 17.94 -13.08
N PHE A 253 9.54 17.51 -14.07
CA PHE A 253 10.02 16.95 -15.34
C PHE A 253 9.50 17.71 -16.57
N LYS A 254 8.92 18.89 -16.39
CA LYS A 254 8.28 19.68 -17.47
C LYS A 254 9.18 19.91 -18.69
N ASP A 255 10.50 20.04 -18.48
CA ASP A 255 11.48 20.34 -19.54
C ASP A 255 11.92 19.08 -20.31
N GLN A 256 11.59 17.89 -19.80
CA GLN A 256 11.97 16.60 -20.38
C GLN A 256 10.87 15.98 -21.23
N ILE A 257 9.70 16.62 -21.33
CA ILE A 257 8.50 15.94 -21.80
C ILE A 257 7.83 16.72 -22.93
N GLN A 258 7.74 16.07 -24.09
CA GLN A 258 7.20 16.64 -25.32
C GLN A 258 5.70 16.36 -25.49
N ASP A 259 5.13 15.36 -24.80
CA ASP A 259 3.71 14.97 -24.85
C ASP A 259 3.08 14.80 -23.45
N GLY A 260 1.94 15.46 -23.20
CA GLY A 260 1.33 15.60 -21.87
C GLY A 260 0.73 14.35 -21.22
N PHE A 261 0.65 13.22 -21.93
CA PHE A 261 -0.08 12.03 -21.46
C PHE A 261 0.81 10.92 -20.86
N GLU A 262 1.92 10.56 -21.50
CA GLU A 262 2.97 9.74 -20.84
C GLU A 262 3.55 10.44 -19.59
N LEU A 263 3.36 11.77 -19.55
CA LEU A 263 3.82 12.71 -18.55
C LEU A 263 3.39 12.32 -17.12
N ILE A 264 2.11 12.15 -16.82
CA ILE A 264 1.69 12.00 -15.41
C ILE A 264 2.16 10.66 -14.83
N ASN A 265 1.97 9.56 -15.57
CA ASN A 265 2.35 8.23 -15.09
C ASN A 265 3.85 8.03 -15.00
N GLN A 266 4.59 8.45 -16.03
CA GLN A 266 6.04 8.35 -15.98
C GLN A 266 6.64 9.35 -14.99
N CYS A 267 6.09 10.56 -14.83
CA CYS A 267 6.62 11.53 -13.87
C CYS A 267 6.46 11.04 -12.43
N VAL A 268 5.28 10.56 -12.05
CA VAL A 268 5.08 10.08 -10.68
C VAL A 268 5.99 8.88 -10.41
N GLN A 269 6.06 7.90 -11.33
CA GLN A 269 6.96 6.75 -11.19
C GLN A 269 8.44 7.17 -11.15
N LYS A 270 8.89 8.04 -12.06
CA LYS A 270 10.26 8.57 -12.07
C LYS A 270 10.56 9.35 -10.79
N MET A 271 9.63 10.14 -10.27
CA MET A 271 9.83 10.89 -9.04
C MET A 271 10.00 9.96 -7.84
N MET A 272 9.17 8.93 -7.77
CA MET A 272 9.18 7.95 -6.68
C MET A 272 10.49 7.14 -6.63
N VAL A 273 11.16 6.94 -7.78
CA VAL A 273 12.39 6.14 -7.89
C VAL A 273 13.67 6.98 -7.97
N GLN A 274 13.67 8.06 -8.76
CA GLN A 274 14.88 8.83 -9.10
C GLN A 274 15.06 10.09 -8.24
N LYS A 275 13.97 10.61 -7.69
CA LYS A 275 13.93 11.88 -6.95
C LYS A 275 13.17 11.76 -5.63
N THR A 276 13.29 10.60 -4.99
CA THR A 276 12.57 10.25 -3.76
C THR A 276 12.79 11.27 -2.64
N GLU A 277 14.00 11.81 -2.48
CA GLU A 277 14.28 12.82 -1.44
C GLU A 277 13.61 14.18 -1.72
N GLU A 278 13.55 14.63 -2.99
CA GLU A 278 12.81 15.85 -3.35
C GLU A 278 11.32 15.69 -3.03
N LEU A 279 10.76 14.54 -3.40
CA LEU A 279 9.35 14.21 -3.12
C LEU A 279 9.09 14.08 -1.62
N TYR A 280 10.01 13.49 -0.86
CA TYR A 280 9.92 13.41 0.59
C TYR A 280 9.86 14.79 1.25
N VAL A 281 10.76 15.70 0.86
CA VAL A 281 10.78 17.08 1.39
C VAL A 281 9.47 17.78 1.09
N PHE A 282 8.95 17.63 -0.14
CA PHE A 282 7.66 18.18 -0.55
C PHE A 282 6.50 17.64 0.31
N ILE A 283 6.38 16.32 0.43
CA ILE A 283 5.32 15.66 1.21
C ILE A 283 5.39 16.06 2.69
N ARG A 284 6.60 16.15 3.27
CA ARG A 284 6.78 16.59 4.66
C ARG A 284 6.34 18.05 4.85
N GLY A 285 6.67 18.92 3.91
CA GLY A 285 6.22 20.31 3.94
C GLY A 285 4.69 20.44 3.82
N MET A 286 4.06 19.56 3.03
CA MET A 286 2.60 19.49 2.94
C MET A 286 1.95 18.95 4.22
N SER A 287 2.46 17.84 4.76
CA SER A 287 1.86 17.21 5.93
C SER A 287 1.87 18.14 7.14
N GLN A 288 2.94 18.92 7.32
CA GLN A 288 3.00 19.97 8.34
C GLN A 288 1.91 21.04 8.16
N LYS A 289 1.45 21.32 6.94
CA LYS A 289 0.35 22.26 6.71
C LYS A 289 -1.02 21.63 6.90
N MET A 290 -1.14 20.33 6.65
CA MET A 290 -2.41 19.59 6.73
C MET A 290 -2.76 19.15 8.16
N PHE A 291 -1.76 18.96 9.03
CA PHE A 291 -1.97 18.53 10.43
C PHE A 291 -1.93 19.68 11.46
N PHE A 292 -1.72 20.93 11.03
CA PHE A 292 -1.71 22.12 11.89
C PHE A 292 -2.89 23.08 11.58
N VAL A 293 -4.02 22.52 11.12
CA VAL A 293 -5.33 23.20 11.08
C VAL A 293 -6.26 22.52 12.08
#